data_AF-A0AAV3FC58-F1
#
_entry.id   AF-A0AAV3FC58-F1
#
_cell.length_a   1.000
_cell.length_b   1.000
_cell.length_c   1.000
_cell.angle_alpha   90.00
_cell.angle_beta   90.00
_cell.angle_gamma   90.00
#
_symmetry.space_group_name_H-M   'P 1'
#
loop_
_entity.id
_entity.type
_entity.pdbx_description
1 polymer ?
#
loop_
_entity_poly.entity_id
_entity_poly.type
_entity_poly.pdbx_seq_one_letter_code
_entity_poly.pdbx_strand_id
1 'polypeptide(L)'
;MFSIALCEDNSLQREELKNNLSKVLDEIGVEYKLLTFETGEDLLREYPENLDMLFLDIQMGELTGMETARKVRKYDDKVEIIFITALWDYIQKGYEVRAFRYLIKPVKFKELQEQVTACVENILHKRYTYITIKDKNNVLKIRTEDILFLETFERKVIIHTNSQDYIVKMSMNKLEKELNNKGFFRCHTSYIVNLIKIEEIKKDYLLINKFTLPVSKHRMKNLKLRLTSLLGDLIC
;
A
#
# COMPACT_ATOMS: atom_id res chain seq x y z
N MET A 1 4.48 -13.75 -7.77
CA MET A 1 4.40 -14.52 -6.52
C MET A 1 4.04 -13.62 -5.34
N PHE A 2 2.98 -13.97 -4.61
CA PHE A 2 2.56 -13.35 -3.35
C PHE A 2 3.34 -13.92 -2.17
N SER A 3 3.70 -13.07 -1.20
CA SER A 3 4.28 -13.50 0.07
C SER A 3 3.24 -13.39 1.17
N ILE A 4 2.91 -14.49 1.83
CA ILE A 4 1.81 -14.57 2.80
C ILE A 4 2.32 -15.20 4.08
N ALA A 5 1.94 -14.63 5.23
CA ALA A 5 2.25 -15.16 6.54
C ALA A 5 0.96 -15.42 7.31
N LEU A 6 0.91 -16.55 8.01
CA LEU A 6 -0.14 -16.92 8.95
C LEU A 6 0.49 -17.13 10.33
N CYS A 7 -0.01 -16.43 11.34
CA CYS A 7 0.46 -16.60 12.72
C CYS A 7 -0.72 -17.00 13.61
N GLU A 8 -0.64 -18.21 14.17
CA GLU A 8 -1.69 -18.88 14.94
C GLU A 8 -1.02 -19.91 15.87
N ASP A 9 -1.22 -19.81 17.19
CA ASP A 9 -0.54 -20.66 18.17
C ASP A 9 -1.13 -22.07 18.23
N ASN A 10 -2.41 -22.23 17.94
CA ASN A 10 -3.07 -23.53 17.90
C ASN A 10 -2.75 -24.29 16.60
N SER A 11 -2.03 -25.41 16.72
CA SER A 11 -1.57 -26.20 15.57
C SER A 11 -2.68 -26.72 14.66
N LEU A 12 -3.83 -27.13 15.23
CA LEU A 12 -4.97 -27.62 14.45
C LEU A 12 -5.62 -26.48 13.66
N GLN A 13 -5.86 -25.34 14.31
CA GLN A 13 -6.43 -24.17 13.65
C GLN A 13 -5.48 -23.61 12.59
N ARG A 14 -4.17 -23.61 12.86
CA ARG A 14 -3.15 -23.16 11.91
C ARG A 14 -3.14 -24.00 10.65
N GLU A 15 -3.17 -25.33 10.77
CA GLU A 15 -3.23 -26.22 9.60
C GLU A 15 -4.57 -26.12 8.86
N GLU A 16 -5.69 -25.98 9.56
CA GLU A 16 -6.99 -25.75 8.94
C GLU A 16 -7.02 -24.43 8.12
N LEU A 17 -6.60 -23.33 8.73
CA LEU A 17 -6.53 -22.02 8.09
C LEU A 17 -5.57 -22.02 6.91
N LYS A 18 -4.39 -22.63 7.07
CA LYS A 18 -3.41 -22.80 5.99
C LYS A 18 -4.01 -23.55 4.80
N ASN A 19 -4.69 -24.67 5.03
CA ASN A 19 -5.33 -25.44 3.95
C ASN A 19 -6.43 -24.64 3.25
N ASN A 20 -7.27 -23.93 4.02
CA ASN A 20 -8.32 -23.10 3.47
C ASN A 20 -7.74 -21.91 2.67
N LEU A 21 -6.70 -21.24 3.18
CA LEU A 21 -6.01 -20.16 2.49
C LEU A 21 -5.39 -20.65 1.17
N SER A 22 -4.66 -21.76 1.19
CA SER A 22 -4.08 -22.36 -0.02
C SER A 22 -5.15 -22.63 -1.07
N LYS A 23 -6.26 -23.25 -0.68
CA LYS A 23 -7.38 -23.52 -1.59
C LYS A 23 -7.95 -22.24 -2.21
N VAL A 24 -8.16 -21.20 -1.40
CA VAL A 24 -8.66 -19.91 -1.90
C VAL A 24 -7.67 -19.27 -2.88
N LEU A 25 -6.36 -19.28 -2.57
CA LEU A 25 -5.33 -18.68 -3.43
C LEU A 25 -5.17 -19.45 -4.74
N ASP A 26 -5.29 -20.78 -4.70
CA ASP A 26 -5.32 -21.63 -5.88
C ASP A 26 -6.55 -21.35 -6.76
N GLU A 27 -7.73 -21.17 -6.15
CA GLU A 27 -8.97 -20.79 -6.86
C GLU A 27 -8.88 -19.40 -7.52
N ILE A 28 -8.17 -18.45 -6.88
CA ILE A 28 -7.89 -17.13 -7.46
C ILE A 28 -6.86 -17.24 -8.61
N GLY A 29 -6.03 -18.28 -8.63
CA GLY A 29 -5.05 -18.52 -9.68
C GLY A 29 -3.78 -17.68 -9.56
N VAL A 30 -3.36 -17.34 -8.32
CA VAL A 30 -2.12 -16.60 -8.06
C VAL A 30 -1.00 -17.53 -7.59
N GLU A 31 0.24 -17.25 -8.00
CA GLU A 31 1.40 -17.88 -7.37
C GLU A 31 1.64 -17.28 -5.99
N TYR A 32 1.90 -18.10 -4.97
CA TYR A 32 2.15 -17.65 -3.61
C TYR A 32 3.20 -18.50 -2.88
N LYS A 33 3.78 -17.90 -1.83
CA LYS A 33 4.49 -18.56 -0.75
C LYS A 33 3.71 -18.30 0.54
N LEU A 34 3.35 -19.37 1.25
CA LEU A 34 2.66 -19.30 2.54
C LEU A 34 3.60 -19.76 3.65
N LEU A 35 3.92 -18.84 4.56
CA LEU A 35 4.71 -19.06 5.76
C LEU A 35 3.79 -19.12 6.97
N THR A 36 4.14 -19.98 7.93
CA THR A 36 3.36 -20.16 9.16
C THR A 36 4.23 -19.93 10.38
N PHE A 37 3.68 -19.24 11.37
CA PHE A 37 4.32 -18.92 12.65
C PHE A 37 3.43 -19.35 13.80
N GLU A 38 4.03 -19.76 14.91
CA GLU A 38 3.30 -20.17 16.12
C GLU A 38 3.13 -19.00 17.09
N THR A 39 4.08 -18.06 17.10
CA THR A 39 4.09 -16.94 18.04
C THR A 39 4.37 -15.62 17.32
N GLY A 40 3.92 -14.51 17.93
CA GLY A 40 4.23 -13.16 17.43
C GLY A 40 5.73 -12.87 17.46
N GLU A 41 6.44 -13.41 18.44
CA GLU A 41 7.89 -13.30 18.58
C GLU A 41 8.64 -13.97 17.43
N ASP A 42 8.22 -15.17 17.01
CA ASP A 42 8.80 -15.87 15.86
C ASP A 42 8.55 -15.09 14.56
N LEU A 43 7.30 -14.62 14.37
CA LEU A 43 6.94 -13.80 13.22
C LEU A 43 7.78 -12.52 13.13
N LEU A 44 8.02 -11.83 14.25
CA LEU A 44 8.81 -10.60 14.27
C LEU A 44 10.30 -10.86 14.01
N ARG A 45 10.82 -11.99 14.48
CA ARG A 45 12.23 -12.38 14.30
C ARG A 45 12.53 -12.77 12.86
N GLU A 46 11.59 -13.48 12.23
CA GLU A 46 11.73 -14.05 10.88
C GLU A 46 10.80 -13.37 9.88
N TYR A 47 10.50 -12.09 10.10
CA TYR A 47 9.55 -11.35 9.29
C TYR A 47 9.97 -11.34 7.81
N PRO A 48 9.14 -11.85 6.88
CA PRO A 48 9.53 -11.98 5.48
C PRO A 48 9.72 -10.62 4.81
N GLU A 49 10.76 -10.48 3.99
CA GLU A 49 10.88 -9.32 3.11
C GLU A 49 9.73 -9.27 2.09
N ASN A 50 9.16 -8.08 1.90
CA ASN A 50 8.06 -7.83 0.95
C ASN A 50 6.82 -8.70 1.21
N LEU A 51 6.41 -8.81 2.48
CA LEU A 51 5.18 -9.50 2.86
C LEU A 51 3.94 -8.77 2.31
N ASP A 52 3.06 -9.49 1.62
CA ASP A 52 1.85 -8.92 1.02
C ASP A 52 0.66 -9.00 1.96
N MET A 53 0.48 -10.15 2.60
CA MET A 53 -0.63 -10.43 3.49
C MET A 53 -0.14 -11.09 4.78
N LEU A 54 -0.63 -10.60 5.91
CA LEU A 54 -0.38 -11.14 7.23
C LEU A 54 -1.71 -11.51 7.90
N PHE A 55 -1.96 -12.81 8.04
CA PHE A 55 -3.04 -13.36 8.85
C PHE A 55 -2.54 -13.54 10.28
N LEU A 56 -3.28 -12.99 11.24
CA LEU A 56 -2.80 -12.89 12.61
C LEU A 56 -3.92 -13.20 13.60
N ASP A 57 -3.76 -14.23 14.43
CA ASP A 57 -4.62 -14.36 15.60
C ASP A 57 -4.29 -13.28 16.63
N ILE A 58 -5.31 -12.68 17.23
CA ILE A 58 -5.13 -11.72 18.32
C ILE A 58 -4.73 -12.44 19.60
N GLN A 59 -5.30 -13.61 19.86
CA GLN A 59 -5.15 -14.31 21.12
C GLN A 59 -4.08 -15.40 21.00
N MET A 60 -2.82 -15.00 21.15
CA MET A 60 -1.67 -15.91 21.11
C MET A 60 -0.66 -15.56 22.19
N GLY A 61 -0.02 -16.58 22.76
CA GLY A 61 1.21 -16.49 23.55
C GLY A 61 1.25 -15.37 24.60
N GLU A 62 2.47 -14.86 24.86
CA GLU A 62 2.67 -13.66 25.68
C GLU A 62 2.45 -12.38 24.86
N LEU A 63 2.97 -12.34 23.63
CA LEU A 63 2.76 -11.22 22.72
C LEU A 63 1.50 -11.42 21.88
N THR A 64 0.49 -10.59 22.14
CA THR A 64 -0.78 -10.66 21.41
C THR A 64 -0.60 -10.30 19.93
N GLY A 65 -1.51 -10.75 19.07
CA GLY A 65 -1.52 -10.37 17.66
C GLY A 65 -1.66 -8.86 17.47
N MET A 66 -2.40 -8.17 18.33
CA MET A 66 -2.53 -6.71 18.23
C MET A 66 -1.20 -6.00 18.51
N GLU A 67 -0.46 -6.42 19.54
CA GLU A 67 0.86 -5.88 19.83
C GLU A 67 1.89 -6.23 18.76
N THR A 68 1.79 -7.44 18.22
CA THR A 68 2.59 -7.90 17.08
C THR A 68 2.35 -7.01 15.86
N ALA A 69 1.10 -6.75 15.48
CA ALA A 69 0.75 -5.85 14.38
C ALA A 69 1.26 -4.42 14.62
N ARG A 70 1.14 -3.90 15.86
CA ARG A 70 1.72 -2.58 16.20
C ARG A 70 3.22 -2.53 16.01
N LYS A 71 3.94 -3.61 16.32
CA LYS A 71 5.39 -3.71 16.10
C LYS A 71 5.72 -3.78 14.60
N VAL A 72 5.00 -4.60 13.83
CA VAL A 72 5.15 -4.67 12.35
C VAL A 72 4.96 -3.31 11.71
N ARG A 73 3.90 -2.57 12.10
CA ARG A 73 3.60 -1.24 11.55
C ARG A 73 4.67 -0.17 11.77
N LYS A 74 5.64 -0.40 12.66
CA LYS A 74 6.78 0.51 12.83
C LYS A 74 7.77 0.47 11.67
N TYR A 75 7.80 -0.62 10.90
CA TYR A 75 8.76 -0.81 9.81
C TYR A 75 8.13 -1.34 8.50
N ASP A 76 6.91 -1.87 8.54
CA ASP A 76 6.15 -2.28 7.37
C ASP A 76 4.72 -1.70 7.42
N ASP A 77 4.54 -0.60 6.71
CA ASP A 77 3.24 0.05 6.53
C ASP A 77 2.45 -0.54 5.34
N LYS A 78 3.06 -1.38 4.51
CA LYS A 78 2.46 -1.83 3.23
C LYS A 78 1.72 -3.15 3.35
N VAL A 79 2.16 -4.06 4.22
CA VAL A 79 1.52 -5.37 4.38
C VAL A 79 0.04 -5.20 4.73
N GLU A 80 -0.83 -5.97 4.06
CA GLU A 80 -2.25 -6.04 4.42
C GLU A 80 -2.43 -7.01 5.59
N ILE A 81 -2.92 -6.50 6.73
CA ILE A 81 -3.12 -7.31 7.93
C ILE A 81 -4.58 -7.74 8.02
N ILE A 82 -4.82 -9.04 8.13
CA ILE A 82 -6.14 -9.63 8.37
C ILE A 82 -6.12 -10.34 9.72
N PHE A 83 -6.87 -9.83 10.67
CA PHE A 83 -6.99 -10.49 11.97
C PHE A 83 -7.98 -11.64 11.92
N ILE A 84 -7.64 -12.74 12.59
CA ILE A 84 -8.53 -13.89 12.76
C ILE A 84 -8.71 -14.13 14.26
N THR A 85 -9.86 -13.82 14.84
CA THR A 85 -10.00 -13.80 16.31
C THR A 85 -11.36 -14.29 16.80
N ALA A 86 -11.41 -14.83 18.01
CA ALA A 86 -12.68 -15.05 18.72
C ALA A 86 -13.18 -13.80 19.47
N LEU A 87 -12.40 -12.72 19.52
CA LEU A 87 -12.65 -11.56 20.38
C LEU A 87 -13.28 -10.40 19.61
N TRP A 88 -14.56 -10.11 19.88
CA TRP A 88 -15.30 -9.00 19.29
C TRP A 88 -14.80 -7.62 19.72
N ASP A 89 -14.43 -7.47 21.00
CA ASP A 89 -14.10 -6.18 21.61
C ASP A 89 -12.81 -5.56 21.04
N TYR A 90 -11.97 -6.35 20.37
CA TYR A 90 -10.74 -5.88 19.75
C TYR A 90 -10.93 -5.23 18.38
N ILE A 91 -12.10 -5.39 17.74
CA ILE A 91 -12.40 -4.76 16.45
C ILE A 91 -12.26 -3.24 16.55
N GLN A 92 -12.69 -2.64 17.66
CA GLN A 92 -12.61 -1.19 17.88
C GLN A 92 -11.16 -0.67 18.00
N LYS A 93 -10.21 -1.53 18.42
CA LYS A 93 -8.79 -1.16 18.49
C LYS A 93 -8.08 -1.26 17.13
N GLY A 94 -8.76 -1.80 16.12
CA GLY A 94 -8.18 -2.06 14.80
C GLY A 94 -7.82 -0.84 13.97
N TYR A 95 -8.41 0.32 14.29
CA TYR A 95 -8.06 1.59 13.66
C TYR A 95 -6.58 1.94 13.86
N GLU A 96 -5.98 1.58 14.98
CA GLU A 96 -4.58 1.92 15.29
C GLU A 96 -3.57 1.26 14.33
N VAL A 97 -3.89 0.07 13.83
CA VAL A 97 -2.96 -0.75 13.04
C VAL A 97 -3.33 -0.82 11.56
N ARG A 98 -4.37 -0.09 11.13
CA ARG A 98 -4.87 -0.12 9.75
C ARG A 98 -4.97 -1.56 9.22
N ALA A 99 -5.75 -2.37 9.92
CA ALA A 99 -6.05 -3.73 9.47
C ALA A 99 -6.90 -3.66 8.20
N PHE A 100 -6.63 -4.55 7.25
CA PHE A 100 -7.48 -4.72 6.08
C PHE A 100 -8.86 -5.23 6.53
N ARG A 101 -8.90 -6.32 7.31
CA ARG A 101 -10.16 -6.94 7.79
C ARG A 101 -9.99 -7.66 9.13
N TYR A 102 -11.14 -7.93 9.75
CA TYR A 102 -11.29 -8.81 10.90
C TYR A 102 -12.20 -9.98 10.50
N LEU A 103 -11.75 -11.20 10.75
CA LEU A 103 -12.50 -12.44 10.58
C LEU A 103 -12.77 -13.03 11.97
N ILE A 104 -14.04 -13.21 12.31
CA ILE A 104 -14.42 -13.77 13.61
C ILE A 104 -14.45 -15.30 13.54
N LYS A 105 -13.75 -15.96 14.47
CA LYS A 105 -13.78 -17.42 14.62
C LYS A 105 -15.17 -17.87 15.09
N PRO A 106 -15.75 -18.94 14.53
CA PRO A 106 -15.19 -19.79 13.47
C PRO A 106 -15.28 -19.17 12.07
N VAL A 107 -14.15 -19.11 11.37
CA VAL A 107 -14.08 -18.49 10.03
C VAL A 107 -14.70 -19.43 9.01
N LYS A 108 -15.78 -18.99 8.37
CA LYS A 108 -16.42 -19.76 7.30
C LYS A 108 -15.58 -19.65 6.02
N PHE A 109 -15.43 -20.76 5.29
CA PHE A 109 -14.65 -20.78 4.04
C PHE A 109 -15.07 -19.68 3.05
N LYS A 110 -16.38 -19.45 2.89
CA LYS A 110 -16.90 -18.40 1.99
C LYS A 110 -16.48 -17.00 2.43
N GLU A 111 -16.49 -16.73 3.73
CA GLU A 111 -16.08 -15.42 4.28
C GLU A 111 -14.57 -15.21 4.08
N LEU A 112 -13.76 -16.24 4.33
CA LEU A 112 -12.34 -16.22 4.02
C LEU A 112 -12.10 -15.96 2.53
N GLN A 113 -12.80 -16.68 1.65
CA GLN A 113 -12.69 -16.53 0.20
C GLN A 113 -12.99 -15.10 -0.25
N GLU A 114 -14.09 -14.51 0.22
CA GLU A 114 -14.48 -13.13 -0.09
C GLU A 114 -13.41 -12.12 0.37
N GLN A 115 -12.90 -12.22 1.60
CA GLN A 115 -11.93 -11.26 2.12
C GLN A 115 -10.54 -11.42 1.50
N VAL A 116 -10.08 -12.65 1.25
CA VAL A 116 -8.79 -12.90 0.58
C VAL A 116 -8.85 -12.41 -0.87
N THR A 117 -9.94 -12.68 -1.58
CA THR A 117 -10.12 -12.22 -2.97
C THR A 117 -10.04 -10.69 -3.04
N ALA A 118 -10.80 -10.00 -2.19
CA ALA A 118 -10.78 -8.53 -2.13
C ALA A 118 -9.39 -7.98 -1.76
N CYS A 119 -8.68 -8.65 -0.84
CA CYS A 119 -7.33 -8.27 -0.45
C CYS A 119 -6.34 -8.43 -1.61
N VAL A 120 -6.38 -9.56 -2.31
CA VAL A 120 -5.56 -9.83 -3.49
C VAL A 120 -5.82 -8.79 -4.57
N GLU A 121 -7.09 -8.53 -4.91
CA GLU A 121 -7.46 -7.50 -5.91
C GLU A 121 -6.92 -6.11 -5.53
N ASN A 122 -7.04 -5.71 -4.27
CA ASN A 122 -6.50 -4.44 -3.77
C ASN A 122 -4.97 -4.38 -3.90
N ILE A 123 -4.26 -5.45 -3.51
CA ILE A 123 -2.79 -5.54 -3.66
C ILE A 123 -2.39 -5.49 -5.13
N LEU A 124 -3.08 -6.22 -6.01
CA LEU A 124 -2.84 -6.19 -7.46
C LEU A 124 -3.10 -4.79 -8.01
N HIS A 125 -4.19 -4.13 -7.63
CA HIS A 125 -4.48 -2.77 -8.06
C HIS A 125 -3.36 -1.80 -7.66
N LYS A 126 -2.86 -1.89 -6.42
CA LYS A 126 -1.71 -1.12 -5.95
C LYS A 126 -0.44 -1.42 -6.78
N ARG A 127 -0.12 -2.70 -6.99
CA ARG A 127 1.03 -3.18 -7.78
C ARG A 127 0.95 -2.85 -9.27
N TYR A 128 -0.27 -2.75 -9.82
CA TYR A 128 -0.52 -2.56 -11.25
C TYR A 128 -1.00 -1.16 -11.64
N THR A 129 -0.93 -0.18 -10.74
CA THR A 129 -1.11 1.22 -11.13
C THR A 129 0.17 1.74 -11.78
N TYR A 130 0.16 1.83 -13.11
CA TYR A 130 1.27 2.36 -13.90
C TYR A 130 0.86 3.61 -14.69
N ILE A 131 1.85 4.43 -15.03
CA ILE A 131 1.79 5.26 -16.23
C ILE A 131 2.56 4.59 -17.36
N THR A 132 2.01 4.69 -18.56
CA THR A 132 2.64 4.21 -19.79
C THR A 132 3.03 5.41 -20.62
N ILE A 133 4.33 5.60 -20.82
CA ILE A 133 4.88 6.72 -21.58
C ILE A 133 5.41 6.15 -22.89
N LYS A 134 4.80 6.57 -23.99
CA LYS A 134 5.23 6.20 -25.34
C LYS A 134 6.14 7.30 -25.89
N ASP A 135 7.44 7.01 -25.99
CA ASP A 135 8.42 7.88 -26.66
C ASP A 135 8.92 7.21 -27.94
N LYS A 136 8.32 7.58 -29.08
CA LYS A 136 8.59 7.14 -30.47
C LYS A 136 8.76 5.62 -30.68
N ASN A 137 9.83 5.01 -30.17
CA ASN A 137 10.14 3.58 -30.28
C ASN A 137 10.10 2.82 -28.96
N ASN A 138 10.00 3.51 -27.82
CA ASN A 138 10.05 2.92 -26.49
C ASN A 138 8.72 3.11 -25.74
N VAL A 139 8.30 2.06 -25.05
CA VAL A 139 7.19 2.10 -24.10
C VAL A 139 7.79 2.00 -22.70
N LEU A 140 7.83 3.12 -21.99
CA LEU A 140 8.24 3.15 -20.59
C LEU A 140 7.00 2.90 -19.72
N LYS A 141 7.10 1.94 -18.80
CA LYS A 141 6.04 1.61 -17.85
C LYS A 141 6.57 1.87 -16.44
N ILE A 142 6.02 2.87 -15.75
CA ILE A 142 6.51 3.34 -14.44
C ILE A 142 5.39 3.19 -13.42
N ARG A 143 5.65 2.54 -12.28
CA ARG A 143 4.66 2.41 -11.19
C ARG A 143 4.38 3.78 -10.61
N THR A 144 3.11 4.11 -10.41
CA THR A 144 2.76 5.43 -9.86
C THR A 144 3.18 5.62 -8.41
N GLU A 145 3.23 4.54 -7.63
CA GLU A 145 3.71 4.58 -6.24
C GLU A 145 5.20 4.96 -6.12
N ASP A 146 5.97 4.70 -7.16
CA ASP A 146 7.41 4.99 -7.21
C ASP A 146 7.68 6.44 -7.59
N ILE A 147 6.75 7.11 -8.25
CA ILE A 147 6.91 8.48 -8.72
C ILE A 147 6.74 9.45 -7.55
N LEU A 148 7.76 10.28 -7.34
CA LEU A 148 7.78 11.35 -6.35
C LEU A 148 7.12 12.62 -6.92
N PHE A 149 7.67 13.11 -8.03
CA PHE A 149 7.17 14.27 -8.75
C PHE A 149 7.72 14.26 -10.18
N LEU A 150 7.18 15.15 -11.00
CA LEU A 150 7.63 15.42 -12.35
C LEU A 150 8.07 16.88 -12.42
N GLU A 151 9.16 17.14 -13.13
CA GLU A 151 9.64 18.49 -13.37
C GLU A 151 9.95 18.75 -14.85
N THR A 152 9.76 19.99 -15.30
CA THR A 152 10.16 20.39 -16.65
C THR A 152 11.62 20.84 -16.64
N PHE A 153 12.45 20.24 -17.49
CA PHE A 153 13.86 20.60 -17.67
C PHE A 153 14.22 20.58 -19.16
N GLU A 154 14.77 21.67 -19.69
CA GLU A 154 15.22 21.81 -21.09
C GLU A 154 14.27 21.22 -22.15
N ARG A 155 12.99 21.64 -22.12
CA ARG A 155 11.90 21.18 -23.01
C ARG A 155 11.56 19.69 -22.90
N LYS A 156 12.11 18.99 -21.92
CA LYS A 156 11.78 17.61 -21.54
C LYS A 156 11.09 17.62 -20.18
N VAL A 157 10.53 16.47 -19.80
CA VAL A 157 10.05 16.24 -18.44
C VAL A 157 10.90 15.17 -17.80
N ILE A 158 11.38 15.43 -16.60
CA ILE A 158 12.05 14.47 -15.74
C ILE A 158 11.01 13.93 -14.77
N ILE A 159 10.93 12.60 -14.67
CA ILE A 159 10.06 11.90 -13.74
C ILE A 159 10.97 11.36 -12.65
N HIS A 160 10.89 11.97 -11.48
CA HIS A 160 11.66 11.61 -10.29
C HIS A 160 10.99 10.42 -9.61
N THR A 161 11.74 9.35 -9.37
CA THR A 161 11.24 8.18 -8.65
C THR A 161 12.12 7.81 -7.45
N ASN A 162 11.68 6.85 -6.63
CA ASN A 162 12.49 6.36 -5.51
C ASN A 162 13.79 5.68 -5.93
N SER A 163 13.86 5.12 -7.15
CA SER A 163 14.99 4.31 -7.62
C SER A 163 15.86 5.00 -8.67
N GLN A 164 15.24 5.63 -9.67
CA GLN A 164 15.94 6.32 -10.76
C GLN A 164 15.08 7.40 -11.43
N ASP A 165 15.70 8.31 -12.16
CA ASP A 165 15.00 9.34 -12.92
C ASP A 165 14.76 8.92 -14.37
N TYR A 166 13.59 9.28 -14.91
CA TYR A 166 13.25 9.04 -16.31
C TYR A 166 13.09 10.35 -17.05
N ILE A 167 13.82 10.52 -18.15
CA ILE A 167 13.71 11.72 -19.00
C ILE A 167 12.84 11.40 -20.21
N VAL A 168 11.74 12.14 -20.37
CA VAL A 168 10.75 11.89 -21.41
C VAL A 168 10.50 13.12 -22.28
N LYS A 169 10.34 12.90 -23.59
CA LYS A 169 10.02 13.95 -24.57
C LYS A 169 8.50 14.14 -24.71
N MET A 170 7.82 14.40 -23.60
CA MET A 170 6.38 14.63 -23.54
C MET A 170 6.07 15.94 -22.82
N SER A 171 4.96 16.58 -23.18
CA SER A 171 4.52 17.81 -22.50
C SER A 171 3.94 17.51 -21.12
N MET A 172 4.11 18.45 -20.19
CA MET A 172 3.54 18.36 -18.85
C MET A 172 2.02 18.16 -18.88
N ASN A 173 1.31 18.81 -19.81
CA ASN A 173 -0.14 18.65 -20.00
C ASN A 173 -0.54 17.22 -20.39
N LYS A 174 0.28 16.53 -21.20
CA LYS A 174 -0.01 15.16 -21.61
C LYS A 174 0.22 14.21 -20.44
N LEU A 175 1.30 14.38 -19.69
CA LEU A 175 1.59 13.60 -18.49
C LEU A 175 0.56 13.83 -17.39
N GLU A 176 0.08 15.06 -17.20
CA GLU A 176 -1.02 15.39 -16.28
C GLU A 176 -2.29 14.59 -16.58
N LYS A 177 -2.63 14.40 -17.86
CA LYS A 177 -3.78 13.57 -18.26
C LYS A 177 -3.57 12.08 -17.97
N GLU A 178 -2.37 11.56 -18.24
CA GLU A 178 -2.02 10.15 -17.94
C GLU A 178 -1.99 9.84 -16.43
N LEU A 179 -1.74 10.88 -15.62
CA LEU A 179 -1.70 10.85 -14.15
C LEU A 179 -3.04 11.21 -13.50
N ASN A 180 -4.06 11.56 -14.30
CA ASN A 180 -5.35 11.98 -13.77
C ASN A 180 -5.98 10.86 -12.92
N ASN A 181 -6.56 11.24 -11.79
CA ASN A 181 -7.13 10.33 -10.78
C ASN A 181 -6.15 9.31 -10.15
N LYS A 182 -4.83 9.45 -10.36
CA LYS A 182 -3.82 8.56 -9.76
C LYS A 182 -3.09 9.20 -8.57
N GLY A 183 -3.73 10.16 -7.90
CA GLY A 183 -3.15 10.84 -6.73
C GLY A 183 -2.11 11.91 -7.05
N PHE A 184 -2.07 12.43 -8.28
CA PHE A 184 -1.15 13.50 -8.67
C PHE A 184 -1.84 14.86 -8.74
N PHE A 185 -1.09 15.92 -8.45
CA PHE A 185 -1.56 17.29 -8.54
C PHE A 185 -0.51 18.20 -9.16
N ARG A 186 -0.91 19.04 -10.11
CA ARG A 186 -0.03 20.04 -10.69
C ARG A 186 0.08 21.26 -9.80
N CYS A 187 1.10 21.31 -8.95
CA CYS A 187 1.31 22.39 -7.97
C CYS A 187 1.94 23.65 -8.59
N HIS A 188 2.62 23.53 -9.73
CA HIS A 188 3.29 24.61 -10.44
C HIS A 188 3.21 24.39 -11.96
N THR A 189 3.51 25.41 -12.77
CA THR A 189 3.57 25.26 -14.24
C THR A 189 4.57 24.19 -14.65
N SER A 190 5.69 24.11 -13.94
CA SER A 190 6.79 23.17 -14.16
C SER A 190 6.75 21.89 -13.32
N TYR A 191 5.80 21.75 -12.37
CA TYR A 191 5.80 20.62 -11.43
C TYR A 191 4.44 19.95 -11.28
N ILE A 192 4.43 18.61 -11.34
CA ILE A 192 3.34 17.74 -10.90
C ILE A 192 3.86 16.88 -9.77
N VAL A 193 3.15 16.86 -8.65
CA VAL A 193 3.58 16.16 -7.42
C VAL A 193 2.67 15.01 -7.10
N ASN A 194 3.23 13.94 -6.55
CA ASN A 194 2.44 12.86 -5.96
C ASN A 194 1.95 13.30 -4.57
N LEU A 195 0.63 13.37 -4.38
CA LEU A 195 0.02 13.90 -3.17
C LEU A 195 0.38 13.07 -1.93
N ILE A 196 0.46 11.74 -2.05
CA ILE A 196 0.79 10.86 -0.91
C ILE A 196 2.26 10.94 -0.49
N LYS A 197 3.13 11.55 -1.32
CA LYS A 197 4.55 11.70 -1.02
C LYS A 197 4.89 13.06 -0.40
N ILE A 198 3.90 13.94 -0.23
CA ILE A 198 4.11 15.26 0.38
C ILE A 198 4.29 15.08 1.89
N GLU A 199 5.48 15.45 2.38
CA GLU A 199 5.82 15.40 3.81
C GLU A 199 5.39 16.69 4.52
N GLU A 200 5.56 17.83 3.85
CA GLU A 200 5.22 19.12 4.44
C GLU A 200 4.81 20.15 3.38
N ILE A 201 3.86 21.02 3.73
CA ILE A 201 3.42 22.15 2.91
C ILE A 201 3.68 23.45 3.67
N LYS A 202 4.47 24.35 3.06
CA LYS A 202 4.72 25.70 3.55
C LYS A 202 3.93 26.73 2.71
N LYS A 203 4.22 28.01 2.89
CA LYS A 203 3.45 29.11 2.30
C LYS A 203 3.46 29.12 0.76
N ASP A 204 4.59 28.77 0.17
CA ASP A 204 4.88 28.89 -1.27
C ASP A 204 5.68 27.71 -1.85
N TYR A 205 5.97 26.71 -1.02
CA TYR A 205 6.64 25.48 -1.43
C TYR A 205 6.13 24.27 -0.63
N LEU A 206 6.49 23.08 -1.08
CA LEU A 206 6.25 21.81 -0.41
C LEU A 206 7.53 20.97 -0.38
N LEU A 207 7.56 19.97 0.51
CA LEU A 207 8.66 19.02 0.64
C LEU A 207 8.21 17.61 0.25
N ILE A 208 9.05 16.94 -0.55
CA ILE A 208 8.95 15.51 -0.88
C ILE A 208 10.37 14.94 -0.76
N ASN A 209 10.60 14.03 0.18
CA ASN A 209 11.95 13.59 0.55
C ASN A 209 12.87 14.82 0.77
N LYS A 210 14.04 14.81 0.15
CA LYS A 210 15.02 15.91 0.18
C LYS A 210 14.71 17.09 -0.77
N PHE A 211 13.60 17.06 -1.51
CA PHE A 211 13.31 18.05 -2.54
C PHE A 211 12.38 19.15 -2.01
N THR A 212 12.75 20.40 -2.28
CA THR A 212 11.90 21.58 -2.04
C THR A 212 11.29 22.04 -3.36
N LEU A 213 9.97 21.92 -3.50
CA LEU A 213 9.26 22.16 -4.76
C LEU A 213 8.35 23.40 -4.66
N PRO A 214 8.44 24.36 -5.60
CA PRO A 214 7.62 25.56 -5.56
C PRO A 214 6.14 25.24 -5.83
N VAL A 215 5.26 26.04 -5.23
CA VAL A 215 3.81 25.96 -5.43
C VAL A 215 3.29 27.32 -5.88
N SER A 216 2.58 27.36 -7.02
CA SER A 216 1.96 28.61 -7.47
C SER A 216 0.90 29.07 -6.47
N LYS A 217 0.92 30.38 -6.13
CA LYS A 217 -0.01 30.99 -5.15
C LYS A 217 -1.48 30.61 -5.39
N HIS A 218 -1.94 30.67 -6.63
CA HIS A 218 -3.34 30.35 -7.01
C HIS A 218 -3.67 28.85 -6.92
N ARG A 219 -2.67 27.96 -6.87
CA ARG A 219 -2.83 26.50 -6.79
C ARG A 219 -2.79 25.97 -5.36
N MET A 220 -2.23 26.74 -4.42
CA MET A 220 -2.06 26.33 -3.02
C MET A 220 -3.38 25.91 -2.36
N LYS A 221 -4.46 26.68 -2.57
CA LYS A 221 -5.78 26.35 -2.00
C LYS A 221 -6.28 24.98 -2.50
N ASN A 222 -6.19 24.74 -3.81
CA ASN A 222 -6.65 23.49 -4.42
C ASN A 222 -5.75 22.30 -4.09
N LEU A 223 -4.44 22.52 -3.94
CA LEU A 223 -3.50 21.51 -3.47
C LEU A 223 -3.92 21.00 -2.09
N LYS A 224 -4.14 21.91 -1.13
CA LYS A 224 -4.56 21.56 0.22
C LYS A 224 -5.89 20.82 0.22
N LEU A 225 -6.89 21.31 -0.52
CA LEU A 225 -8.19 20.63 -0.64
C LEU A 225 -8.06 19.20 -1.19
N ARG A 226 -7.25 19.01 -2.24
CA ARG A 226 -7.06 17.68 -2.84
C ARG A 226 -6.31 16.74 -1.91
N LEU A 227 -5.30 17.24 -1.19
CA LEU A 227 -4.59 16.45 -0.19
C LEU A 227 -5.51 16.05 0.97
N THR A 228 -6.32 16.96 1.50
CA THR A 228 -7.28 16.66 2.57
C THR A 228 -8.32 15.63 2.12
N SER A 229 -8.86 15.75 0.90
CA SER A 229 -9.79 14.75 0.36
C SER A 229 -9.13 13.36 0.27
N LEU A 230 -7.89 13.31 -0.22
CA LEU A 230 -7.18 12.05 -0.40
C LEU A 230 -6.78 11.39 0.92
N LEU A 231 -6.47 12.18 1.95
CA LEU A 231 -6.21 11.68 3.31
C LEU A 231 -7.52 11.34 4.05
N GLY A 232 -8.63 12.00 3.74
CA GLY A 232 -9.96 11.68 4.25
C GLY A 232 -10.44 10.30 3.79
N ASP A 233 -10.09 9.89 2.56
CA ASP A 233 -10.33 8.52 2.05
C ASP A 233 -9.46 7.45 2.76
N LEU A 234 -8.44 7.86 3.51
CA LEU A 234 -7.57 6.99 4.33
C LEU A 234 -7.99 6.92 5.81
N ILE A 235 -9.01 7.69 6.22
CA ILE A 235 -9.48 7.81 7.62
C ILE A 235 -10.93 7.30 7.81
N CYS A 236 -11.55 6.75 6.76
CA CYS A 236 -12.87 6.09 6.85
C CYS A 236 -12.74 4.57 6.95
#